data_AF-A0A7C6ZDJ4-F1
#
_entry.id   AF-A0A7C6ZDJ4-F1
#
_cell.length_a   1.000
_cell.length_b   1.000
_cell.length_c   1.000
_cell.angle_alpha   90.00
_cell.angle_beta   90.00
_cell.angle_gamma   90.00
#
_symmetry.space_group_name_H-M   'P 1'
#
loop_
_entity.id
_entity.type
_entity.pdbx_description
1 polymer ?
#
loop_
_entity_poly.entity_id
_entity_poly.type
_entity_poly.pdbx_seq_one_letter_code
_entity_poly.pdbx_strand_id
1 'polypeptide(L)'
;MGSERSTVVYVGKTVGFCPEKLPVRLAALFHLAPPDRWEEASRRFGLSSKLSSHVKYLLNGVPLPAGADPGYVVRKIVKEAGLEKFTDLVALEIAKSLAARGDAMPQVVVDLMAGVFSSRGYPPESYVKLRITGDDLVREAGISRGPELGEVIAYLEEAALRNPDQNTKERLLLLVEEWLKNRSGRVWDEGEKK
;
A
#
# COMPACT_ATOMS: atom_id res chain seq x y z
N MET A 1 20.05 -53.34 -16.42
CA MET A 1 20.05 -52.45 -15.25
C MET A 1 20.78 -51.18 -15.64
N GLY A 2 20.04 -50.18 -16.11
CA GLY A 2 20.58 -48.90 -16.55
C GLY A 2 20.96 -48.05 -15.35
N SER A 3 22.22 -47.64 -15.30
CA SER A 3 22.71 -46.57 -14.44
C SER A 3 23.11 -45.43 -15.37
N GLU A 4 22.10 -44.67 -15.82
CA GLU A 4 22.34 -43.37 -16.42
C GLU A 4 22.83 -42.45 -15.29
N ARG A 5 24.13 -42.19 -15.28
CA ARG A 5 24.66 -41.02 -14.61
C ARG A 5 24.12 -39.81 -15.35
N SER A 6 23.02 -39.25 -14.87
CA SER A 6 22.56 -37.93 -15.27
C SER A 6 23.62 -36.91 -14.88
N THR A 7 24.50 -36.60 -15.83
CA THR A 7 25.36 -35.42 -15.78
C THR A 7 24.44 -34.20 -15.76
N VAL A 8 24.23 -33.64 -14.56
CA VAL A 8 23.62 -32.32 -14.41
C VAL A 8 24.58 -31.32 -15.05
N VAL A 9 24.30 -30.95 -16.30
CA VAL A 9 24.99 -29.85 -16.95
C VAL A 9 24.55 -28.57 -16.25
N TYR A 10 25.35 -28.12 -15.29
CA TYR A 10 25.27 -26.75 -14.76
C TYR A 10 25.76 -25.79 -15.87
N VAL A 11 24.88 -25.54 -16.84
CA VAL A 11 25.04 -24.36 -17.71
C VAL A 11 24.73 -23.17 -16.82
N GLY A 12 25.75 -22.38 -16.50
CA GLY A 12 25.63 -21.16 -15.70
C GLY A 12 24.56 -20.24 -16.26
N LYS A 13 23.36 -20.32 -15.68
CA LYS A 13 22.30 -19.36 -15.93
C LYS A 13 22.49 -18.22 -14.93
N THR A 14 23.05 -17.10 -15.41
CA THR A 14 22.48 -15.83 -14.98
C THR A 14 21.05 -15.82 -15.54
N VAL A 15 20.10 -16.39 -14.79
CA VAL A 15 18.69 -16.12 -15.04
C VAL A 15 18.54 -14.65 -14.69
N GLY A 16 18.73 -13.77 -15.66
CA GLY A 16 18.36 -12.37 -15.50
C GLY A 16 16.89 -12.37 -15.11
N PHE A 17 16.60 -11.99 -13.86
CA PHE A 17 15.24 -11.81 -13.40
C PHE A 17 14.68 -10.62 -14.19
N CYS A 18 14.03 -10.93 -15.31
CA CYS A 18 13.29 -9.95 -16.08
C CYS A 18 11.83 -10.05 -15.60
N PRO A 19 11.30 -9.00 -14.94
CA PRO A 19 9.90 -9.01 -14.51
C PRO A 19 8.96 -9.29 -15.69
N GLU A 20 7.95 -10.15 -15.48
CA GLU A 20 7.02 -10.55 -16.55
C GLU A 20 6.12 -9.40 -17.01
N LYS A 21 5.84 -8.45 -16.12
CA LYS A 21 4.92 -7.33 -16.38
C LYS A 21 5.67 -6.12 -16.94
N LEU A 22 5.10 -5.53 -17.99
CA LEU A 22 5.66 -4.34 -18.65
C LEU A 22 5.88 -3.14 -17.70
N PRO A 23 4.93 -2.77 -16.80
CA PRO A 23 5.15 -1.68 -15.85
C PRO A 23 6.38 -1.91 -14.97
N VAL A 24 6.59 -3.15 -14.50
CA VAL A 24 7.71 -3.50 -13.62
C VAL A 24 9.04 -3.46 -14.40
N ARG A 25 9.07 -3.93 -15.66
CA ARG A 25 10.26 -3.80 -16.51
C ARG A 25 10.65 -2.35 -16.77
N LEU A 26 9.67 -1.50 -17.07
CA LEU A 26 9.91 -0.08 -17.30
C LEU A 26 10.37 0.61 -16.01
N ALA A 27 9.73 0.32 -14.88
CA ALA A 27 10.19 0.85 -13.59
C ALA A 27 11.62 0.37 -13.28
N ALA A 28 11.94 -0.91 -13.47
CA ALA A 28 13.29 -1.44 -13.28
C ALA A 28 14.31 -0.83 -14.27
N LEU A 29 13.92 -0.47 -15.48
CA LEU A 29 14.80 0.23 -16.42
C LEU A 29 15.09 1.67 -15.96
N PHE A 30 14.08 2.36 -15.44
CA PHE A 30 14.16 3.78 -15.10
C PHE A 30 14.51 4.07 -13.63
N HIS A 31 14.60 3.06 -12.74
CA HIS A 31 14.85 3.29 -11.31
C HIS A 31 16.21 3.94 -11.00
N LEU A 32 17.19 3.82 -11.90
CA LEU A 32 18.50 4.48 -11.79
C LEU A 32 18.55 5.80 -12.57
N ALA A 33 17.52 6.11 -13.34
CA ALA A 33 17.45 7.32 -14.13
C ALA A 33 16.89 8.48 -13.28
N PRO A 34 17.27 9.74 -13.59
CA PRO A 34 16.60 10.91 -13.05
C PRO A 34 15.08 10.89 -13.32
N PRO A 35 14.23 11.40 -12.41
CA PRO A 35 12.76 11.31 -12.53
C PRO A 35 12.18 11.90 -13.82
N ASP A 36 12.79 12.97 -14.35
CA ASP A 36 12.41 13.64 -15.60
C ASP A 36 12.58 12.74 -16.83
N ARG A 37 13.50 11.77 -16.79
CA ARG A 37 13.73 10.82 -17.89
C ARG A 37 12.53 9.94 -18.16
N TRP A 38 11.81 9.53 -17.11
CA TRP A 38 10.58 8.78 -17.29
C TRP A 38 9.50 9.62 -17.99
N GLU A 39 9.36 10.89 -17.61
CA GLU A 39 8.36 11.77 -18.21
C GLU A 39 8.64 12.07 -19.68
N GLU A 40 9.90 12.32 -20.00
CA GLU A 40 10.36 12.50 -21.37
C GLU A 40 10.09 11.24 -22.21
N ALA A 41 10.49 10.07 -21.71
CA ALA A 41 10.32 8.80 -22.41
C ALA A 41 8.84 8.46 -22.62
N SER A 42 8.02 8.57 -21.57
CA SER A 42 6.57 8.32 -21.64
C SER A 42 5.91 9.16 -22.73
N ARG A 43 6.25 10.46 -22.81
CA ARG A 43 5.73 11.38 -23.82
C ARG A 43 6.23 11.04 -25.23
N ARG A 44 7.53 10.82 -25.37
CA ARG A 44 8.18 10.57 -26.67
C ARG A 44 7.71 9.27 -27.32
N PHE A 45 7.47 8.23 -26.53
CA PHE A 45 7.00 6.93 -27.02
C PHE A 45 5.48 6.81 -27.07
N GLY A 46 4.73 7.86 -26.71
CA GLY A 46 3.26 7.86 -26.76
C GLY A 46 2.64 6.81 -25.83
N LEU A 47 3.22 6.59 -24.64
CA LEU A 47 2.72 5.58 -23.71
C LEU A 47 1.36 5.97 -23.14
N SER A 48 0.49 4.99 -22.93
CA SER A 48 -0.85 5.24 -22.39
C SER A 48 -0.79 5.90 -21.01
N SER A 49 -1.79 6.72 -20.68
CA SER A 49 -1.90 7.36 -19.36
C SER A 49 -1.94 6.33 -18.23
N LYS A 50 -2.65 5.22 -18.43
CA LYS A 50 -2.73 4.11 -17.45
C LYS A 50 -1.36 3.48 -17.18
N LEU A 51 -0.60 3.14 -18.22
CA LEU A 51 0.75 2.60 -18.07
C LEU A 51 1.67 3.63 -17.41
N SER A 52 1.57 4.89 -17.86
CA SER A 52 2.40 5.98 -17.39
C SER A 52 2.24 6.24 -15.90
N SER A 53 0.99 6.29 -15.42
CA SER A 53 0.67 6.42 -14.00
C SER A 53 1.10 5.20 -13.18
N HIS A 54 1.01 3.99 -13.73
CA HIS A 54 1.46 2.78 -13.01
C HIS A 54 2.98 2.79 -12.81
N VAL A 55 3.77 3.06 -13.86
CA VAL A 55 5.22 3.14 -13.71
C VAL A 55 5.64 4.28 -12.78
N LYS A 56 4.99 5.45 -12.86
CA LYS A 56 5.23 6.55 -11.90
C LYS A 56 5.01 6.11 -10.46
N TYR A 57 3.91 5.39 -10.20
CA TYR A 57 3.65 4.83 -8.88
C TYR A 57 4.80 3.93 -8.40
N LEU A 58 5.27 3.02 -9.25
CA LEU A 58 6.38 2.11 -8.92
C LEU A 58 7.70 2.85 -8.67
N LEU A 59 8.02 3.86 -9.49
CA LEU A 59 9.24 4.66 -9.36
C LEU A 59 9.25 5.53 -8.09
N ASN A 60 8.08 6.02 -7.67
CA ASN A 60 7.95 6.78 -6.41
C ASN A 60 8.14 5.89 -5.18
N GLY A 61 7.93 4.58 -5.32
CA GLY A 61 8.02 3.61 -4.23
C GLY A 61 6.94 3.80 -3.18
N VAL A 62 7.06 3.05 -2.08
CA VAL A 62 6.20 3.21 -0.90
C VAL A 62 7.01 3.88 0.19
N PRO A 63 6.56 5.02 0.75
CA PRO A 63 7.15 5.54 1.97
C PRO A 63 6.81 4.57 3.10
N LEU A 64 7.79 3.78 3.54
CA LEU A 64 7.68 3.00 4.77
C LEU A 64 8.00 3.94 5.94
N PRO A 65 7.03 4.29 6.80
CA PRO A 65 7.35 5.06 8.00
C PRO A 65 8.24 4.18 8.89
N ALA A 66 9.38 4.72 9.33
CA ALA A 66 10.27 4.00 10.23
C ALA A 66 9.51 3.54 11.49
N GLY A 67 9.58 2.25 11.81
CA GLY A 67 8.89 1.66 12.95
C GLY A 67 7.37 1.45 12.80
N ALA A 68 6.80 1.64 11.60
CA ALA A 68 5.41 1.29 11.36
C ALA A 68 5.17 -0.22 11.43
N ASP A 69 3.99 -0.62 11.92
CA ASP A 69 3.52 -2.00 11.84
C ASP A 69 3.50 -2.46 10.37
N PRO A 70 4.24 -3.51 9.98
CA PRO A 70 4.27 -3.97 8.61
C PRO A 70 2.89 -4.34 8.05
N GLY A 71 1.99 -4.86 8.90
CA GLY A 71 0.62 -5.18 8.51
C GLY A 71 -0.17 -3.94 8.10
N TYR A 72 -0.09 -2.86 8.90
CA TYR A 72 -0.69 -1.57 8.60
C TYR A 72 -0.21 -1.02 7.26
N VAL A 73 1.10 -1.08 7.01
CA VAL A 73 1.68 -0.59 5.75
C VAL A 73 1.10 -1.35 4.57
N VAL A 74 1.08 -2.69 4.61
CA VAL A 74 0.49 -3.50 3.53
C VAL A 74 -0.97 -3.15 3.30
N ARG A 75 -1.80 -3.07 4.35
CA ARG A 75 -3.22 -2.71 4.23
C ARG A 75 -3.40 -1.32 3.63
N LYS A 76 -2.57 -0.35 4.03
CA LYS A 76 -2.61 1.02 3.49
C LYS A 76 -2.26 1.07 2.00
N ILE A 77 -1.18 0.39 1.60
CA ILE A 77 -0.80 0.28 0.18
C ILE A 77 -1.95 -0.33 -0.62
N VAL A 78 -2.50 -1.45 -0.14
CA VAL A 78 -3.58 -2.14 -0.86
C VAL A 78 -4.85 -1.29 -0.94
N LYS A 79 -5.20 -0.53 0.11
CA LYS A 79 -6.30 0.44 0.08
C LYS A 79 -6.10 1.52 -0.98
N GLU A 80 -4.92 2.15 -0.98
CA GLU A 80 -4.65 3.34 -1.81
C GLU A 80 -4.35 2.98 -3.27
N ALA A 81 -3.66 1.87 -3.49
CA ALA A 81 -3.09 1.49 -4.78
C ALA A 81 -3.71 0.22 -5.38
N GLY A 82 -4.30 -0.64 -4.55
CA GLY A 82 -4.79 -1.96 -4.95
C GLY A 82 -3.71 -3.05 -4.93
N LEU A 83 -4.17 -4.31 -4.88
CA LEU A 83 -3.31 -5.49 -4.80
C LEU A 83 -2.33 -5.60 -5.98
N GLU A 84 -2.77 -5.25 -7.19
CA GLU A 84 -1.92 -5.35 -8.40
C GLU A 84 -0.65 -4.51 -8.23
N LYS A 85 -0.80 -3.24 -7.87
CA LYS A 85 0.31 -2.32 -7.67
C LYS A 85 1.20 -2.72 -6.49
N PHE A 86 0.60 -3.29 -5.43
CA PHE A 86 1.37 -3.87 -4.32
C PHE A 86 2.28 -4.99 -4.81
N THR A 87 1.74 -5.95 -5.57
CA THR A 87 2.54 -7.08 -6.08
C THR A 87 3.63 -6.63 -7.06
N ASP A 88 3.35 -5.62 -7.88
CA ASP A 88 4.28 -5.07 -8.85
C ASP A 88 5.42 -4.30 -8.17
N LEU A 89 5.15 -3.67 -7.03
CA LEU A 89 6.16 -3.01 -6.20
C LEU A 89 7.08 -4.03 -5.52
N VAL A 90 6.53 -5.12 -4.97
CA VAL A 90 7.34 -6.21 -4.41
C VAL A 90 8.25 -6.81 -5.50
N ALA A 91 7.69 -7.05 -6.70
CA ALA A 91 8.46 -7.56 -7.84
C ALA A 91 9.59 -6.61 -8.27
N LEU A 92 9.35 -5.29 -8.24
CA LEU A 92 10.36 -4.29 -8.55
C LEU A 92 11.52 -4.32 -7.53
N GLU A 93 11.22 -4.38 -6.23
CA GLU A 93 12.26 -4.41 -5.20
C GLU A 93 13.13 -5.67 -5.30
N ILE A 94 12.53 -6.82 -5.57
CA ILE A 94 13.26 -8.07 -5.86
C ILE A 94 14.17 -7.89 -7.09
N ALA A 95 13.63 -7.33 -8.19
CA ALA A 95 14.41 -7.09 -9.40
C ALA A 95 15.62 -6.18 -9.17
N LYS A 96 15.45 -5.11 -8.37
CA LYS A 96 16.53 -4.19 -7.99
C LYS A 96 17.62 -4.92 -7.18
N SER A 97 17.24 -5.76 -6.22
CA SER A 97 18.21 -6.56 -5.44
C SER A 97 19.07 -7.46 -6.33
N LEU A 98 18.40 -8.22 -7.21
CA LEU A 98 19.06 -9.16 -8.10
C LEU A 98 19.97 -8.45 -9.10
N ALA A 99 19.54 -7.30 -9.63
CA ALA A 99 20.36 -6.47 -10.51
C ALA A 99 21.61 -5.92 -9.81
N ALA A 100 21.50 -5.59 -8.52
CA ALA A 100 22.63 -5.18 -7.68
C ALA A 100 23.56 -6.35 -7.28
N ARG A 101 23.31 -7.58 -7.77
CA ARG A 101 24.00 -8.82 -7.39
C ARG A 101 23.91 -9.12 -5.89
N GLY A 102 22.85 -8.66 -5.24
CA GLY A 102 22.53 -9.03 -3.87
C GLY A 102 21.82 -10.38 -3.86
N ASP A 103 22.44 -11.39 -3.22
CA ASP A 103 21.79 -12.68 -2.97
C ASP A 103 20.80 -12.62 -1.80
N ALA A 104 20.83 -11.53 -1.03
CA ALA A 104 19.91 -11.28 0.06
C ALA A 104 18.60 -10.63 -0.44
N MET A 105 17.49 -11.04 0.16
CA MET A 105 16.20 -10.40 -0.01
C MET A 105 16.28 -8.96 0.53
N PRO A 106 15.80 -7.92 -0.20
CA PRO A 106 15.73 -6.58 0.33
C PRO A 106 14.93 -6.53 1.63
N GLN A 107 15.40 -5.76 2.62
CA GLN A 107 14.69 -5.62 3.90
C GLN A 107 13.25 -5.13 3.68
N VAL A 108 13.03 -4.21 2.74
CA VAL A 108 11.67 -3.76 2.35
C VAL A 108 10.76 -4.91 1.92
N VAL A 109 11.28 -5.89 1.17
CA VAL A 109 10.48 -7.05 0.76
C VAL A 109 10.20 -7.94 1.97
N VAL A 110 11.18 -8.15 2.84
CA VAL A 110 11.01 -8.92 4.09
C VAL A 110 9.92 -8.29 4.95
N ASP A 111 9.94 -6.96 5.13
CA ASP A 111 8.97 -6.23 5.93
C ASP A 111 7.56 -6.31 5.31
N LEU A 112 7.43 -6.07 4.00
CA LEU A 112 6.13 -6.19 3.32
C LEU A 112 5.57 -7.62 3.40
N MET A 113 6.41 -8.65 3.24
CA MET A 113 5.98 -10.04 3.38
C MET A 113 5.57 -10.34 4.82
N ALA A 114 6.31 -9.87 5.82
CA ALA A 114 5.92 -9.98 7.22
C ALA A 114 4.55 -9.33 7.47
N GLY A 115 4.26 -8.20 6.85
CA GLY A 115 2.96 -7.54 6.90
C GLY A 115 1.82 -8.33 6.26
N VAL A 116 2.09 -9.02 5.14
CA VAL A 116 1.12 -9.94 4.52
C VAL A 116 0.81 -11.10 5.47
N PHE A 117 1.83 -11.71 6.09
CA PHE A 117 1.64 -12.82 7.02
C PHE A 117 1.00 -12.41 8.36
N SER A 118 1.30 -11.21 8.86
CA SER A 118 0.71 -10.70 10.11
C SER A 118 -0.77 -10.37 9.99
N SER A 119 -1.31 -10.31 8.76
CA SER A 119 -2.70 -10.04 8.45
C SER A 119 -3.65 -11.23 8.73
N ARG A 120 -3.30 -12.13 9.67
CA ARG A 120 -4.13 -13.16 10.32
C ARG A 120 -5.09 -13.97 9.41
N GLY A 121 -4.68 -14.30 8.19
CA GLY A 121 -5.47 -15.16 7.28
C GLY A 121 -6.59 -14.44 6.53
N TYR A 122 -6.70 -13.12 6.66
CA TYR A 122 -7.58 -12.31 5.85
C TYR A 122 -6.79 -11.68 4.70
N PRO A 123 -7.34 -11.67 3.47
CA PRO A 123 -6.75 -10.92 2.37
C PRO A 123 -6.60 -9.45 2.79
N PRO A 124 -5.48 -8.77 2.50
CA PRO A 124 -5.30 -7.34 2.77
C PRO A 124 -6.48 -6.48 2.29
N GLU A 125 -7.14 -6.88 1.21
CA GLU A 125 -8.30 -6.22 0.62
C GLU A 125 -9.53 -6.25 1.55
N SER A 126 -9.67 -7.29 2.36
CA SER A 126 -10.82 -7.46 3.25
C SER A 126 -10.84 -6.47 4.42
N TYR A 127 -9.68 -5.91 4.77
CA TYR A 127 -9.54 -4.91 5.82
C TYR A 127 -9.85 -3.48 5.39
N VAL A 128 -9.96 -3.25 4.08
CA VAL A 128 -10.22 -1.92 3.52
C VAL A 128 -11.66 -1.48 3.77
N LYS A 129 -12.58 -2.44 3.99
CA LYS A 129 -14.00 -2.16 4.14
C LYS A 129 -14.37 -1.96 5.61
N LEU A 130 -14.89 -0.78 5.94
CA LEU A 130 -15.49 -0.52 7.25
C LEU A 130 -16.71 -1.43 7.49
N ARG A 131 -16.88 -1.86 8.74
CA ARG A 131 -18.07 -2.58 9.21
C ARG A 131 -19.24 -1.65 9.57
N ILE A 132 -19.18 -0.39 9.15
CA ILE A 132 -20.24 0.60 9.27
C ILE A 132 -20.41 1.33 7.94
N THR A 133 -21.63 1.76 7.63
CA THR A 133 -21.94 2.54 6.42
C THR A 133 -22.11 4.03 6.74
N GLY A 134 -22.06 4.88 5.71
CA GLY A 134 -22.34 6.30 5.87
C GLY A 134 -23.76 6.58 6.42
N ASP A 135 -24.75 5.78 6.02
CA ASP A 135 -26.12 5.93 6.54
C ASP A 135 -26.25 5.53 8.01
N ASP A 136 -25.47 4.54 8.47
CA ASP A 136 -25.39 4.23 9.90
C ASP A 136 -24.82 5.40 10.69
N LEU A 137 -23.77 6.05 10.18
CA LEU A 137 -23.16 7.24 10.80
C LEU A 137 -24.14 8.41 10.90
N VAL A 138 -24.94 8.63 9.85
CA VAL A 138 -25.99 9.66 9.85
C VAL A 138 -27.08 9.33 10.88
N ARG A 139 -27.56 8.09 10.90
CA ARG A 139 -28.69 7.67 11.75
C ARG A 139 -28.33 7.54 13.22
N GLU A 140 -27.16 6.97 13.53
CA GLU A 140 -26.79 6.57 14.89
C GLU A 140 -25.87 7.59 15.56
N ALA A 141 -25.00 8.27 14.82
CA ALA A 141 -24.11 9.30 15.36
C ALA A 141 -24.55 10.74 15.02
N GLY A 142 -25.64 10.91 14.27
CA GLY A 142 -26.19 12.23 13.94
C GLY A 142 -25.30 13.08 13.02
N ILE A 143 -24.35 12.45 12.31
CA ILE A 143 -23.43 13.17 11.42
C ILE A 143 -24.18 13.69 10.19
N SER A 144 -23.98 14.96 9.85
CA SER A 144 -24.60 15.55 8.68
C SER A 144 -23.96 15.04 7.38
N ARG A 145 -24.77 14.83 6.34
CA ARG A 145 -24.25 14.53 5.00
C ARG A 145 -23.46 15.72 4.48
N GLY A 146 -22.21 15.50 4.06
CA GLY A 146 -21.33 16.54 3.57
C GLY A 146 -19.84 16.22 3.79
N PRO A 147 -18.96 17.21 3.71
CA PRO A 147 -17.50 17.03 3.91
C PRO A 147 -17.16 16.38 5.25
N GLU A 148 -17.90 16.72 6.31
CA GLU A 148 -17.71 16.16 7.65
C GLU A 148 -17.87 14.63 7.67
N LEU A 149 -18.88 14.09 7.00
CA LEU A 149 -19.06 12.63 6.88
C LEU A 149 -17.85 11.98 6.21
N GLY A 150 -17.30 12.61 5.18
CA GLY A 150 -16.08 12.13 4.51
C GLY A 150 -14.86 12.14 5.42
N GLU A 151 -14.70 13.18 6.23
CA GLU A 151 -13.61 13.29 7.22
C GLU A 151 -13.71 12.20 8.30
N VAL A 152 -14.92 11.93 8.82
CA VAL A 152 -15.16 10.85 9.78
C VAL A 152 -14.86 9.50 9.14
N ILE A 153 -15.33 9.24 7.93
CA ILE A 153 -15.05 7.99 7.21
C ILE A 153 -13.55 7.80 7.06
N ALA A 154 -12.82 8.82 6.62
CA ALA A 154 -11.36 8.74 6.47
C ALA A 154 -10.65 8.44 7.80
N TYR A 155 -11.11 9.07 8.89
CA TYR A 155 -10.61 8.80 10.24
C TYR A 155 -10.86 7.34 10.67
N LEU A 156 -12.07 6.84 10.46
CA LEU A 156 -12.44 5.46 10.80
C LEU A 156 -11.66 4.44 9.95
N GLU A 157 -11.49 4.71 8.66
CA GLU A 157 -10.70 3.85 7.78
C GLU A 157 -9.24 3.78 8.25
N GLU A 158 -8.63 4.91 8.61
CA GLU A 158 -7.27 4.94 9.15
C GLU A 158 -7.17 4.15 10.47
N ALA A 159 -8.16 4.28 11.36
CA ALA A 159 -8.22 3.50 12.60
C ALA A 159 -8.36 1.98 12.33
N ALA A 160 -9.21 1.60 11.39
CA ALA A 160 -9.42 0.21 10.98
C ALA A 160 -8.17 -0.40 10.31
N LEU A 161 -7.44 0.39 9.52
CA LEU A 161 -6.14 -0.03 8.96
C LEU A 161 -5.12 -0.30 10.07
N ARG A 162 -5.08 0.51 11.13
CA ARG A 162 -4.13 0.33 12.24
C ARG A 162 -4.47 -0.88 13.10
N ASN A 163 -5.74 -1.02 13.47
CA ASN A 163 -6.22 -2.07 14.37
C ASN A 163 -7.41 -2.79 13.73
N PRO A 164 -7.18 -3.76 12.84
CA PRO A 164 -8.26 -4.41 12.09
C PRO A 164 -9.25 -5.19 12.97
N ASP A 165 -8.80 -5.71 14.11
CA ASP A 165 -9.67 -6.39 15.09
C ASP A 165 -10.72 -5.45 15.72
N GLN A 166 -10.50 -4.13 15.63
CA GLN A 166 -11.41 -3.09 16.13
C GLN A 166 -12.38 -2.60 15.05
N ASN A 167 -12.32 -3.13 13.83
CA ASN A 167 -13.26 -2.82 12.75
C ASN A 167 -14.58 -3.56 12.99
N THR A 168 -15.30 -3.18 14.04
CA THR A 168 -16.66 -3.63 14.35
C THR A 168 -17.57 -2.41 14.44
N LYS A 169 -18.86 -2.58 14.16
CA LYS A 169 -19.80 -1.45 14.16
C LYS A 169 -19.80 -0.71 15.50
N GLU A 170 -19.87 -1.46 16.59
CA GLU A 170 -19.94 -0.95 17.96
C GLU A 170 -18.69 -0.13 18.29
N ARG A 171 -17.50 -0.65 17.93
CA ARG A 171 -16.24 0.04 18.23
C ARG A 171 -16.05 1.28 17.36
N LEU A 172 -16.45 1.21 16.10
CA LEU A 172 -16.38 2.36 15.19
C LEU A 172 -17.30 3.49 15.65
N LEU A 173 -18.51 3.22 16.15
CA LEU A 173 -19.38 4.25 16.73
C LEU A 173 -18.75 4.94 17.95
N LEU A 174 -18.09 4.19 18.82
CA LEU A 174 -17.34 4.78 19.95
C LEU A 174 -16.21 5.71 19.47
N LEU A 175 -15.47 5.32 18.43
CA LEU A 175 -14.43 6.15 17.83
C LEU A 175 -15.00 7.43 17.22
N VAL A 176 -16.22 7.39 16.66
CA VAL A 176 -16.92 8.58 16.17
C VAL A 176 -17.24 9.54 17.32
N GLU A 177 -17.78 9.03 18.44
CA GLU A 177 -18.07 9.86 19.61
C GLU A 177 -16.80 10.52 20.17
N GLU A 178 -15.70 9.77 20.27
CA GLU A 178 -14.39 10.28 20.69
C GLU A 178 -13.91 11.39 19.74
N TRP A 179 -14.04 11.18 18.42
CA TRP A 179 -13.67 12.16 17.41
C TRP A 179 -14.50 13.45 17.49
N LEU A 180 -15.81 13.34 17.69
CA LEU A 180 -16.71 14.49 17.86
C LEU A 180 -16.35 15.28 19.12
N LYS A 181 -16.14 14.61 20.26
CA LYS A 181 -15.73 15.26 21.53
C LYS A 181 -14.43 16.06 21.37
N ASN A 182 -13.43 15.47 20.72
CA ASN A 182 -12.13 16.11 20.48
C ASN A 182 -12.23 17.32 19.54
N ARG A 183 -13.27 17.38 18.70
CA ARG A 183 -13.52 18.47 17.76
C ARG A 183 -14.33 19.60 18.41
N SER A 184 -15.33 19.25 19.23
CA SER A 184 -16.11 20.20 20.03
C SER A 184 -15.28 20.89 21.10
N GLY A 185 -14.25 20.22 21.63
CA GLY A 185 -13.27 20.82 22.56
C GLY A 185 -12.31 21.84 21.93
N ARG A 186 -12.31 22.00 20.60
CA ARG A 186 -11.52 23.05 19.90
C ARG A 186 -12.30 24.35 19.67
N VAL A 187 -13.57 24.41 20.05
CA VAL A 187 -14.42 25.60 19.89
C VAL A 187 -14.84 26.05 21.27
N TRP A 188 -13.96 26.71 22.04
CA TRP A 188 -14.25 27.70 23.11
C TRP A 188 -12.91 28.19 23.69
N ASP A 189 -12.15 28.99 22.92
CA ASP A 189 -11.05 29.81 23.47
C ASP A 189 -11.03 31.24 22.90
N GLU A 190 -12.17 31.70 22.37
CA GLU A 190 -12.37 33.12 22.07
C GLU A 190 -13.72 33.58 22.62
N GLY A 191 -13.67 34.43 23.65
CA GLY A 191 -14.76 35.36 23.91
C GLY A 191 -15.43 35.33 25.28
N GLU A 192 -14.70 35.22 26.39
CA GLU A 192 -15.18 35.80 27.66
C GLU A 192 -14.31 36.99 28.11
N LYS A 193 -14.80 38.17 27.70
CA LYS A 193 -15.01 39.37 28.50
C LYS A 193 -13.84 39.85 29.38
N LYS A 194 -13.23 40.95 28.93
CA LYS A 194 -13.13 42.17 29.74
C LYS A 194 -13.45 43.39 28.89
#